data_AF-A0A2P5A518-F1
#
_entry.id   AF-A0A2P5A518-F1
#
_cell.length_a   1.000
_cell.length_b   1.000
_cell.length_c   1.000
_cell.angle_alpha   90.00
_cell.angle_beta   90.00
_cell.angle_gamma   90.00
#
_symmetry.space_group_name_H-M   'P 1'
#
loop_
_entity.id
_entity.type
_entity.pdbx_description
1 polymer ?
#
loop_
_entity_poly.entity_id
_entity_poly.type
_entity_poly.pdbx_seq_one_letter_code
_entity_poly.pdbx_strand_id
1 'polypeptide(L)'
;KQNVRFNFVNNAIIQDVTTKDSKQFHINVLGCKNVTFQKFHVVAPQESLNTDGIHIGRSSDIKIIDTTIETGDDCVSIGDGSQQVTISKVTCGPGHGISIGSLGKYPDEEPVKGIHVSGCTLKNTQNGLRIKTWPDSKPGSASDMHFEDITMENVGNPVLIDQEYCPWNQCKAQIPSRVKISGVTFKGIKGTSSTALAVKLVCSGGLPCENVVISDVDLKYSGPEGPITSVCKNVKPTTSGTQNPLACASTAAPAA
;
A
#
# COMPACT_ATOMS: atom_id res chain seq x y z
N LYS A 1 12.46 2.60 18.70
CA LYS A 1 13.87 2.36 18.24
C LYS A 1 13.79 1.34 17.13
N GLN A 2 14.33 1.67 15.95
CA GLN A 2 14.35 0.79 14.78
C GLN A 2 15.58 -0.13 14.83
N ASN A 3 15.53 -1.30 14.19
CA ASN A 3 16.68 -2.23 14.15
C ASN A 3 17.81 -1.70 13.26
N VAL A 4 17.49 -1.34 12.02
CA VAL A 4 18.48 -0.88 11.02
C VAL A 4 17.98 0.38 10.32
N ARG A 5 18.89 1.32 10.08
CA ARG A 5 18.62 2.54 9.32
C ARG A 5 19.70 2.77 8.27
N PHE A 6 19.28 2.93 7.02
CA PHE A 6 20.12 3.32 5.90
C PHE A 6 19.81 4.77 5.55
N ASN A 7 20.79 5.66 5.75
CA ASN A 7 20.66 7.07 5.43
C ASN A 7 21.66 7.42 4.33
N PHE A 8 21.17 8.01 3.24
CA PHE A 8 21.99 8.56 2.16
C PHE A 8 22.96 7.54 1.53
N VAL A 9 22.55 6.26 1.50
CA VAL A 9 23.30 5.18 0.87
C VAL A 9 23.04 5.20 -0.62
N ASN A 10 24.11 5.14 -1.41
CA ASN A 10 24.04 5.18 -2.86
C ASN A 10 24.75 3.96 -3.46
N ASN A 11 24.17 3.38 -4.52
CA ASN A 11 24.77 2.31 -5.33
C ASN A 11 25.17 1.09 -4.49
N ALA A 12 24.20 0.47 -3.83
CA ALA A 12 24.44 -0.63 -2.91
C ALA A 12 23.51 -1.82 -3.15
N ILE A 13 24.01 -3.02 -2.84
CA ILE A 13 23.21 -4.23 -2.68
C ILE A 13 23.38 -4.67 -1.23
N ILE A 14 22.26 -4.77 -0.51
CA ILE A 14 22.20 -5.40 0.80
C ILE A 14 21.40 -6.68 0.62
N GLN A 15 21.94 -7.79 1.12
CA GLN A 15 21.36 -9.10 0.88
C GLN A 15 21.50 -10.04 2.07
N ASP A 16 20.62 -11.03 2.14
CA ASP A 16 20.69 -12.16 3.08
C ASP A 16 20.67 -11.71 4.55
N VAL A 17 19.84 -10.70 4.86
CA VAL A 17 19.72 -10.12 6.20
C VAL A 17 18.43 -10.59 6.89
N THR A 18 18.58 -11.11 8.10
CA THR A 18 17.45 -11.36 9.01
C THR A 18 17.35 -10.24 10.05
N THR A 19 16.16 -9.66 10.21
CA THR A 19 15.86 -8.74 11.31
C THR A 19 14.72 -9.28 12.15
N LYS A 20 14.86 -9.25 13.48
CA LYS A 20 13.91 -9.86 14.40
C LYS A 20 13.50 -8.88 15.51
N ASP A 21 12.22 -8.92 15.89
CA ASP A 21 11.63 -8.27 17.06
C ASP A 21 12.04 -6.79 17.24
N SER A 22 11.87 -5.99 16.18
CA SER A 22 12.15 -4.54 16.26
C SER A 22 11.18 -3.85 17.21
N LYS A 23 11.63 -2.80 17.91
CA LYS A 23 10.76 -1.98 18.78
C LYS A 23 9.95 -0.93 18.02
N GLN A 24 10.12 -0.87 16.70
CA GLN A 24 9.44 0.00 15.74
C GLN A 24 9.73 -0.57 14.33
N PHE A 25 9.88 0.26 13.30
CA PHE A 25 10.27 -0.21 11.96
C PHE A 25 11.52 -1.08 12.03
N HIS A 26 11.55 -2.17 11.29
CA HIS A 26 12.71 -3.04 11.19
C HIS A 26 13.81 -2.34 10.39
N ILE A 27 13.47 -1.87 9.20
CA ILE A 27 14.40 -1.22 8.27
C ILE A 27 13.82 0.13 7.88
N ASN A 28 14.62 1.19 8.06
CA ASN A 28 14.28 2.54 7.63
C ASN A 28 15.27 3.00 6.55
N VAL A 29 14.76 3.35 5.37
CA VAL A 29 15.51 3.73 4.18
C VAL A 29 15.20 5.19 3.89
N LEU A 30 16.18 6.07 4.07
CA LEU A 30 16.01 7.51 3.91
C LEU A 30 17.10 8.11 3.04
N GLY A 31 16.72 8.91 2.03
CA GLY A 31 17.69 9.64 1.21
C GLY A 31 18.55 8.73 0.33
N CYS A 32 18.17 7.46 0.14
CA CYS A 32 19.00 6.48 -0.56
C CYS A 32 18.76 6.53 -2.08
N LYS A 33 19.78 6.15 -2.87
CA LYS A 33 19.68 6.08 -4.33
C LYS A 33 20.28 4.80 -4.89
N ASN A 34 19.56 4.12 -5.79
CA ASN A 34 20.05 2.91 -6.46
C ASN A 34 20.51 1.86 -5.44
N VAL A 35 19.56 1.42 -4.59
CA VAL A 35 19.82 0.46 -3.53
C VAL A 35 18.89 -0.75 -3.68
N THR A 36 19.46 -1.94 -3.66
CA THR A 36 18.72 -3.21 -3.70
C THR A 36 18.77 -3.89 -2.34
N PHE A 37 17.59 -4.22 -1.81
CA PHE A 37 17.37 -5.10 -0.66
C PHE A 37 16.89 -6.44 -1.19
N GLN A 38 17.68 -7.50 -1.02
CA GLN A 38 17.39 -8.81 -1.59
C GLN A 38 17.45 -9.93 -0.53
N LYS A 39 16.53 -10.89 -0.57
CA LYS A 39 16.54 -12.04 0.37
C LYS A 39 16.54 -11.62 1.84
N PHE A 40 15.76 -10.60 2.15
CA PHE A 40 15.54 -10.22 3.54
C PHE A 40 14.54 -11.16 4.19
N HIS A 41 14.73 -11.39 5.48
CA HIS A 41 13.76 -12.06 6.34
C HIS A 41 13.46 -11.16 7.56
N VAL A 42 12.25 -10.63 7.62
CA VAL A 42 11.81 -9.72 8.68
C VAL A 42 10.76 -10.41 9.51
N VAL A 43 10.96 -10.49 10.83
CA VAL A 43 10.05 -11.21 11.73
C VAL A 43 9.77 -10.40 13.00
N ALA A 44 8.50 -10.13 13.25
CA ALA A 44 7.96 -9.67 14.52
C ALA A 44 6.56 -10.27 14.75
N PRO A 45 6.12 -10.42 16.02
CA PRO A 45 4.76 -10.86 16.33
C PRO A 45 3.69 -9.93 15.72
N GLN A 46 2.56 -10.50 15.29
CA GLN A 46 1.46 -9.77 14.63
C GLN A 46 0.87 -8.65 15.50
N GLU A 47 0.89 -8.81 16.81
CA GLU A 47 0.40 -7.83 17.79
C GLU A 47 1.39 -6.67 18.02
N SER A 48 2.59 -6.72 17.43
CA SER A 48 3.63 -5.72 17.63
C SER A 48 3.34 -4.46 16.82
N LEU A 49 2.80 -3.45 17.50
CA LEU A 49 2.42 -2.19 16.89
C LEU A 49 3.63 -1.47 16.24
N ASN A 50 3.42 -0.92 15.04
CA ASN A 50 4.39 -0.07 14.33
C ASN A 50 5.73 -0.75 14.02
N THR A 51 5.68 -2.07 13.79
CA THR A 51 6.83 -2.88 13.38
C THR A 51 6.98 -3.00 11.87
N ASP A 52 6.80 -1.89 11.13
CA ASP A 52 6.92 -1.88 9.67
C ASP A 52 8.17 -2.60 9.18
N GLY A 53 8.04 -3.42 8.14
CA GLY A 53 9.14 -4.23 7.64
C GLY A 53 10.24 -3.37 7.01
N ILE A 54 9.95 -2.83 5.83
CA ILE A 54 10.83 -1.86 5.16
C ILE A 54 10.06 -0.56 4.93
N HIS A 55 10.47 0.49 5.65
CA HIS A 55 9.95 1.84 5.48
C HIS A 55 10.89 2.65 4.57
N ILE A 56 10.36 3.23 3.50
CA ILE A 56 11.11 4.03 2.51
C ILE A 56 10.61 5.47 2.57
N GLY A 57 11.53 6.43 2.65
CA GLY A 57 11.23 7.86 2.47
C GLY A 57 12.33 8.56 1.67
N ARG A 58 11.95 9.54 0.85
CA ARG A 58 12.85 10.43 0.09
C ARG A 58 14.00 9.69 -0.60
N SER A 59 13.68 8.56 -1.21
CA SER A 59 14.68 7.66 -1.81
C SER A 59 14.31 7.35 -3.26
N SER A 60 15.31 7.10 -4.10
CA SER A 60 15.11 6.86 -5.53
C SER A 60 15.78 5.56 -5.99
N ASP A 61 15.20 4.90 -7.00
CA ASP A 61 15.74 3.66 -7.59
C ASP A 61 15.94 2.56 -6.54
N ILE A 62 14.94 2.36 -5.67
CA ILE A 62 14.98 1.36 -4.60
C ILE A 62 14.35 0.05 -5.09
N LYS A 63 15.00 -1.07 -4.83
CA LYS A 63 14.50 -2.41 -5.16
C LYS A 63 14.38 -3.27 -3.90
N ILE A 64 13.21 -3.88 -3.69
CA ILE A 64 13.00 -4.93 -2.68
C ILE A 64 12.65 -6.21 -3.43
N ILE A 65 13.46 -7.25 -3.30
CA ILE A 65 13.40 -8.44 -4.15
C ILE A 65 13.48 -9.71 -3.30
N ASP A 66 12.68 -10.72 -3.62
CA ASP A 66 12.77 -12.09 -3.06
C ASP A 66 12.82 -12.08 -1.52
N THR A 67 11.90 -11.36 -0.89
CA THR A 67 11.96 -11.02 0.55
C THR A 67 10.71 -11.52 1.29
N THR A 68 10.86 -11.97 2.53
CA THR A 68 9.76 -12.40 3.40
C THR A 68 9.64 -11.49 4.61
N ILE A 69 8.44 -10.98 4.86
CA ILE A 69 8.17 -10.00 5.92
C ILE A 69 6.91 -10.40 6.70
N GLU A 70 7.10 -10.66 7.98
CA GLU A 70 6.08 -11.01 8.96
C GLU A 70 6.16 -9.99 10.10
N THR A 71 5.14 -9.14 10.24
CA THR A 71 5.17 -8.02 11.20
C THR A 71 3.79 -7.73 11.76
N GLY A 72 3.69 -6.80 12.70
CA GLY A 72 2.42 -6.26 13.19
C GLY A 72 1.95 -4.98 12.51
N ASP A 73 2.65 -4.48 11.49
CA ASP A 73 2.27 -3.27 10.74
C ASP A 73 2.56 -3.43 9.24
N ASP A 74 2.80 -2.34 8.51
CA ASP A 74 3.04 -2.39 7.05
C ASP A 74 4.24 -3.29 6.69
N CYS A 75 4.04 -4.21 5.76
CA CYS A 75 5.11 -5.06 5.21
C CYS A 75 6.17 -4.18 4.52
N VAL A 76 5.70 -3.30 3.64
CA VAL A 76 6.49 -2.22 3.05
C VAL A 76 5.65 -0.95 3.12
N SER A 77 6.23 0.14 3.63
CA SER A 77 5.60 1.46 3.66
C SER A 77 6.43 2.48 2.89
N ILE A 78 5.78 3.24 2.01
CA ILE A 78 6.42 4.20 1.09
C ILE A 78 5.93 5.61 1.42
N GLY A 79 6.81 6.41 2.03
CA GLY A 79 6.59 7.79 2.41
C GLY A 79 6.96 8.81 1.33
N ASP A 80 6.89 10.09 1.70
CA ASP A 80 7.11 11.26 0.84
C ASP A 80 8.45 11.19 0.08
N GLY A 81 8.48 11.77 -1.13
CA GLY A 81 9.67 11.87 -1.97
C GLY A 81 10.24 10.57 -2.52
N SER A 82 9.57 9.44 -2.29
CA SER A 82 10.02 8.15 -2.81
C SER A 82 9.71 8.01 -4.29
N GLN A 83 10.72 7.72 -5.11
CA GLN A 83 10.59 7.65 -6.57
C GLN A 83 11.21 6.36 -7.13
N GLN A 84 10.65 5.80 -8.19
CA GLN A 84 11.21 4.61 -8.86
C GLN A 84 11.48 3.46 -7.87
N VAL A 85 10.43 3.01 -7.18
CA VAL A 85 10.51 1.90 -6.21
C VAL A 85 9.96 0.64 -6.85
N THR A 86 10.75 -0.43 -6.85
CA THR A 86 10.33 -1.76 -7.32
C THR A 86 10.27 -2.74 -6.16
N ILE A 87 9.11 -3.38 -5.96
CA ILE A 87 8.87 -4.42 -4.97
C ILE A 87 8.48 -5.67 -5.75
N SER A 88 9.31 -6.71 -5.74
CA SER A 88 9.06 -7.90 -6.55
C SER A 88 9.30 -9.17 -5.77
N LYS A 89 8.41 -10.16 -5.95
CA LYS A 89 8.53 -11.48 -5.30
C LYS A 89 8.67 -11.36 -3.78
N VAL A 90 7.86 -10.49 -3.19
CA VAL A 90 7.80 -10.32 -1.72
C VAL A 90 6.62 -11.11 -1.16
N THR A 91 6.88 -11.86 -0.09
CA THR A 91 5.84 -12.50 0.71
C THR A 91 5.62 -11.66 1.97
N CYS A 92 4.43 -11.08 2.09
CA CYS A 92 4.01 -10.30 3.25
C CYS A 92 2.98 -11.10 4.04
N GLY A 93 3.09 -11.14 5.37
CA GLY A 93 2.00 -11.68 6.17
C GLY A 93 2.41 -12.51 7.36
N PRO A 94 1.91 -12.19 8.57
CA PRO A 94 0.88 -11.17 8.88
C PRO A 94 1.38 -9.71 8.78
N GLY A 95 0.46 -8.75 8.94
CA GLY A 95 0.75 -7.30 8.93
C GLY A 95 -0.34 -6.45 8.23
N HIS A 96 0.00 -5.23 7.82
CA HIS A 96 -0.93 -4.27 7.19
C HIS A 96 -0.82 -4.17 5.66
N GLY A 97 0.01 -5.00 5.04
CA GLY A 97 0.16 -5.07 3.58
C GLY A 97 1.24 -4.15 3.02
N ILE A 98 1.18 -3.88 1.71
CA ILE A 98 2.09 -2.96 1.03
C ILE A 98 1.37 -1.61 0.89
N SER A 99 1.94 -0.58 1.52
CA SER A 99 1.27 0.71 1.72
C SER A 99 2.06 1.87 1.11
N ILE A 100 1.37 2.68 0.31
CA ILE A 100 1.83 4.01 -0.12
C ILE A 100 1.21 5.03 0.82
N GLY A 101 2.06 5.81 1.49
CA GLY A 101 1.70 6.81 2.48
C GLY A 101 1.86 6.34 3.92
N SER A 102 1.28 7.06 4.90
CA SER A 102 0.30 8.13 4.67
C SER A 102 0.92 9.40 4.08
N LEU A 103 0.26 10.00 3.08
CA LEU A 103 0.70 11.24 2.43
C LEU A 103 -0.20 12.43 2.78
N GLY A 104 0.37 13.62 2.68
CA GLY A 104 -0.27 14.92 2.80
C GLY A 104 -0.39 15.43 4.25
N LYS A 105 0.28 14.78 5.21
CA LYS A 105 0.24 15.20 6.62
C LYS A 105 1.11 16.43 6.85
N TYR A 106 2.28 16.45 6.24
CA TYR A 106 3.31 17.45 6.46
C TYR A 106 3.36 18.47 5.31
N PRO A 107 3.78 19.72 5.57
CA PRO A 107 4.10 20.65 4.50
C PRO A 107 5.31 20.14 3.72
N ASP A 108 5.40 20.55 2.46
CA ASP A 108 6.56 20.33 1.59
C ASP A 108 6.91 18.84 1.38
N GLU A 109 5.92 17.95 1.48
CA GLU A 109 6.07 16.55 1.06
C GLU A 109 6.37 16.49 -0.45
N GLU A 110 7.45 15.80 -0.79
CA GLU A 110 7.85 15.59 -2.18
C GLU A 110 6.97 14.53 -2.86
N PRO A 111 6.80 14.58 -4.20
CA PRO A 111 6.00 13.60 -4.93
C PRO A 111 6.44 12.15 -4.72
N VAL A 112 5.47 11.25 -4.61
CA VAL A 112 5.69 9.80 -4.73
C VAL A 112 5.40 9.38 -6.17
N LYS A 113 6.35 8.72 -6.83
CA LYS A 113 6.20 8.41 -8.26
C LYS A 113 6.89 7.12 -8.69
N GLY A 114 6.29 6.37 -9.62
CA GLY A 114 6.96 5.24 -10.27
C GLY A 114 7.11 4.08 -9.30
N ILE A 115 6.00 3.62 -8.75
CA ILE A 115 5.97 2.48 -7.81
C ILE A 115 5.51 1.24 -8.56
N HIS A 116 6.33 0.21 -8.60
CA HIS A 116 6.03 -1.05 -9.27
C HIS A 116 6.06 -2.18 -8.26
N VAL A 117 4.93 -2.84 -8.05
CA VAL A 117 4.78 -3.99 -7.16
C VAL A 117 4.36 -5.19 -7.99
N SER A 118 5.15 -6.25 -8.02
CA SER A 118 4.83 -7.40 -8.86
C SER A 118 5.19 -8.78 -8.31
N GLY A 119 4.35 -9.77 -8.59
CA GLY A 119 4.60 -11.16 -8.20
C GLY A 119 4.65 -11.37 -6.68
N CYS A 120 3.98 -10.52 -5.91
CA CYS A 120 3.96 -10.60 -4.46
C CYS A 120 2.83 -11.48 -3.96
N THR A 121 3.00 -12.06 -2.77
CA THR A 121 1.96 -12.81 -2.05
C THR A 121 1.69 -12.13 -0.73
N LEU A 122 0.43 -11.79 -0.44
CA LEU A 122 0.01 -11.23 0.84
C LEU A 122 -0.89 -12.21 1.56
N LYS A 123 -0.52 -12.58 2.78
CA LYS A 123 -1.15 -13.64 3.56
C LYS A 123 -1.58 -13.15 4.94
N ASN A 124 -2.83 -13.36 5.31
CA ASN A 124 -3.35 -13.00 6.64
C ASN A 124 -3.04 -11.54 7.03
N THR A 125 -2.97 -10.64 6.05
CA THR A 125 -2.74 -9.22 6.28
C THR A 125 -4.06 -8.47 6.43
N GLN A 126 -4.07 -7.40 7.20
CA GLN A 126 -5.23 -6.52 7.34
C GLN A 126 -5.61 -5.89 5.99
N ASN A 127 -4.62 -5.52 5.18
CA ASN A 127 -4.83 -4.96 3.85
C ASN A 127 -3.87 -5.63 2.86
N GLY A 128 -4.23 -5.56 1.57
CA GLY A 128 -3.39 -6.03 0.49
C GLY A 128 -2.50 -4.89 0.00
N LEU A 129 -2.98 -4.22 -1.04
CA LEU A 129 -2.36 -3.06 -1.67
C LEU A 129 -3.11 -1.80 -1.22
N ARG A 130 -2.42 -0.88 -0.58
CA ARG A 130 -3.04 0.28 0.07
C ARG A 130 -2.38 1.59 -0.36
N ILE A 131 -3.17 2.57 -0.77
CA ILE A 131 -2.74 3.96 -0.90
C ILE A 131 -3.54 4.80 0.09
N LYS A 132 -2.88 5.49 1.03
CA LYS A 132 -3.51 6.25 2.12
C LYS A 132 -3.09 7.71 2.12
N THR A 133 -4.04 8.64 2.08
CA THR A 133 -3.79 10.09 2.15
C THR A 133 -4.70 10.75 3.17
N TRP A 134 -4.19 11.73 3.90
CA TRP A 134 -4.97 12.42 4.93
C TRP A 134 -6.08 13.30 4.33
N PRO A 135 -7.22 13.48 5.02
CA PRO A 135 -8.09 14.63 4.82
C PRO A 135 -7.45 15.91 5.40
N ASP A 136 -7.94 17.10 5.02
CA ASP A 136 -7.30 18.41 5.33
C ASP A 136 -5.80 18.43 4.99
N SER A 137 -5.41 17.72 3.93
CA SER A 137 -4.00 17.52 3.64
C SER A 137 -3.33 18.78 3.08
N LYS A 138 -2.01 18.82 3.23
CA LYS A 138 -1.19 19.71 2.41
C LYS A 138 -1.21 19.21 0.94
N PRO A 139 -1.02 20.11 -0.04
CA PRO A 139 -0.90 19.71 -1.44
C PRO A 139 0.24 18.73 -1.64
N GLY A 140 0.03 17.72 -2.48
CA GLY A 140 1.03 16.72 -2.81
C GLY A 140 0.58 15.85 -3.98
N SER A 141 1.38 14.87 -4.36
CA SER A 141 1.01 13.94 -5.44
C SER A 141 1.59 12.54 -5.26
N ALA A 142 0.81 11.55 -5.68
CA ALA A 142 1.22 10.16 -5.86
C ALA A 142 0.81 9.71 -7.26
N SER A 143 1.76 9.27 -8.08
CA SER A 143 1.46 8.93 -9.47
C SER A 143 2.27 7.77 -10.01
N ASP A 144 1.81 7.20 -11.12
CA ASP A 144 2.53 6.14 -11.83
C ASP A 144 2.81 4.93 -10.91
N MET A 145 1.73 4.30 -10.46
CA MET A 145 1.76 3.19 -9.52
C MET A 145 1.13 1.96 -10.15
N HIS A 146 1.86 0.85 -10.20
CA HIS A 146 1.45 -0.39 -10.85
C HIS A 146 1.57 -1.54 -9.87
N PHE A 147 0.47 -2.24 -9.66
CA PHE A 147 0.39 -3.44 -8.84
C PHE A 147 -0.08 -4.59 -9.71
N GLU A 148 0.82 -5.55 -9.95
CA GLU A 148 0.66 -6.56 -10.99
C GLU A 148 0.92 -7.97 -10.46
N ASP A 149 0.10 -8.94 -10.86
CA ASP A 149 0.30 -10.37 -10.55
C ASP A 149 0.42 -10.64 -9.04
N ILE A 150 -0.56 -10.17 -8.28
CA ILE A 150 -0.56 -10.24 -6.81
C ILE A 150 -1.47 -11.38 -6.34
N THR A 151 -0.95 -12.23 -5.46
CA THR A 151 -1.73 -13.30 -4.82
C THR A 151 -2.14 -12.88 -3.41
N MET A 152 -3.44 -12.97 -3.13
CA MET A 152 -4.04 -12.67 -1.83
C MET A 152 -4.46 -13.97 -1.15
N GLU A 153 -4.05 -14.16 0.09
CA GLU A 153 -4.45 -15.30 0.92
C GLU A 153 -5.05 -14.79 2.21
N ASN A 154 -6.38 -14.83 2.31
CA ASN A 154 -7.11 -14.42 3.52
C ASN A 154 -6.76 -12.97 3.95
N VAL A 155 -6.85 -12.04 3.01
CA VAL A 155 -6.50 -10.62 3.21
C VAL A 155 -7.75 -9.79 3.52
N GLY A 156 -7.69 -8.91 4.53
CA GLY A 156 -8.84 -8.12 4.97
C GLY A 156 -9.40 -7.18 3.91
N ASN A 157 -8.60 -6.20 3.48
CA ASN A 157 -8.91 -5.26 2.40
C ASN A 157 -7.89 -5.41 1.25
N PRO A 158 -8.08 -6.35 0.31
CA PRO A 158 -7.13 -6.64 -0.76
C PRO A 158 -6.68 -5.45 -1.61
N VAL A 159 -7.63 -4.62 -2.07
CA VAL A 159 -7.34 -3.47 -2.95
C VAL A 159 -7.95 -2.21 -2.36
N LEU A 160 -7.10 -1.23 -2.03
CA LEU A 160 -7.52 -0.05 -1.26
C LEU A 160 -6.87 1.24 -1.75
N ILE A 161 -7.70 2.22 -2.09
CA ILE A 161 -7.35 3.66 -2.08
C ILE A 161 -8.20 4.31 -1.01
N ASP A 162 -7.56 4.98 -0.05
CA ASP A 162 -8.21 5.65 1.07
C ASP A 162 -7.69 7.09 1.21
N GLN A 163 -8.38 8.03 0.57
CA GLN A 163 -8.13 9.46 0.72
C GLN A 163 -8.91 10.10 1.89
N GLU A 164 -9.53 9.28 2.75
CA GLU A 164 -10.20 9.67 3.99
C GLU A 164 -9.47 9.07 5.21
N TYR A 165 -8.18 8.73 5.05
CA TYR A 165 -7.39 8.06 6.07
C TYR A 165 -7.28 8.90 7.35
N CYS A 166 -7.93 8.44 8.41
CA CYS A 166 -8.11 9.17 9.67
C CYS A 166 -7.79 8.27 10.88
N PRO A 167 -6.51 7.93 11.11
CA PRO A 167 -6.15 7.08 12.23
C PRO A 167 -6.56 7.75 13.55
N TRP A 168 -7.19 6.97 14.42
CA TRP A 168 -7.67 7.41 15.75
C TRP A 168 -8.66 8.58 15.74
N ASN A 169 -9.35 8.82 14.61
CA ASN A 169 -10.25 9.96 14.42
C ASN A 169 -9.58 11.34 14.66
N GLN A 170 -8.25 11.42 14.53
CA GLN A 170 -7.47 12.64 14.73
C GLN A 170 -7.26 13.39 13.41
N CYS A 171 -8.34 13.70 12.70
CA CYS A 171 -8.30 14.40 11.43
C CYS A 171 -9.57 15.26 11.24
N LYS A 172 -9.56 16.16 10.26
CA LYS A 172 -10.77 16.89 9.84
C LYS A 172 -11.40 16.18 8.64
N ALA A 173 -12.05 15.05 8.87
CA ALA A 173 -12.58 14.15 7.84
C ALA A 173 -13.49 14.83 6.79
N GLN A 174 -14.17 15.91 7.17
CA GLN A 174 -15.05 16.67 6.29
C GLN A 174 -14.30 17.54 5.26
N ILE A 175 -12.99 17.75 5.44
CA ILE A 175 -12.15 18.50 4.49
C ILE A 175 -11.45 17.49 3.57
N PRO A 176 -11.72 17.50 2.26
CA PRO A 176 -11.18 16.51 1.35
C PRO A 176 -9.65 16.58 1.25
N SER A 177 -9.02 15.44 0.95
CA SER A 177 -7.58 15.38 0.67
C SER A 177 -7.20 16.24 -0.54
N ARG A 178 -6.04 16.90 -0.47
CA ARG A 178 -5.42 17.69 -1.53
C ARG A 178 -4.22 16.98 -2.17
N VAL A 179 -4.01 15.69 -1.88
CA VAL A 179 -3.01 14.86 -2.56
C VAL A 179 -3.61 14.35 -3.88
N LYS A 180 -2.99 14.69 -5.01
CA LYS A 180 -3.42 14.16 -6.32
C LYS A 180 -2.98 12.71 -6.45
N ILE A 181 -3.92 11.80 -6.65
CA ILE A 181 -3.64 10.42 -7.05
C ILE A 181 -3.95 10.27 -8.55
N SER A 182 -2.98 9.79 -9.33
CA SER A 182 -3.20 9.59 -10.78
C SER A 182 -2.35 8.46 -11.36
N GLY A 183 -2.87 7.73 -12.35
CA GLY A 183 -2.13 6.66 -13.01
C GLY A 183 -1.85 5.50 -12.07
N VAL A 184 -2.92 4.81 -11.66
CA VAL A 184 -2.85 3.67 -10.73
C VAL A 184 -3.42 2.45 -11.41
N THR A 185 -2.62 1.39 -11.53
CA THR A 185 -3.02 0.13 -12.15
C THR A 185 -3.07 -0.98 -11.11
N PHE A 186 -4.21 -1.63 -10.98
CA PHE A 186 -4.38 -2.90 -10.29
C PHE A 186 -4.65 -3.98 -11.33
N LYS A 187 -3.70 -4.90 -11.53
CA LYS A 187 -3.77 -5.90 -12.60
C LYS A 187 -3.42 -7.30 -12.11
N GLY A 188 -4.20 -8.31 -12.52
CA GLY A 188 -3.87 -9.71 -12.24
C GLY A 188 -3.88 -10.04 -10.75
N ILE A 189 -4.83 -9.47 -10.00
CA ILE A 189 -4.93 -9.67 -8.55
C ILE A 189 -5.88 -10.84 -8.29
N LYS A 190 -5.40 -11.89 -7.64
CA LYS A 190 -6.19 -13.11 -7.43
C LYS A 190 -6.11 -13.63 -6.00
N GLY A 191 -7.09 -14.44 -5.62
CA GLY A 191 -7.03 -15.23 -4.37
C GLY A 191 -8.22 -14.98 -3.46
N THR A 192 -7.99 -14.86 -2.15
CA THR A 192 -9.06 -14.81 -1.14
C THR A 192 -9.00 -13.57 -0.26
N SER A 193 -10.17 -13.01 0.00
CA SER A 193 -10.41 -11.96 0.98
C SER A 193 -10.91 -12.57 2.28
N SER A 194 -10.56 -11.98 3.43
CA SER A 194 -11.10 -12.34 4.73
C SER A 194 -12.35 -11.53 5.12
N THR A 195 -12.69 -10.49 4.34
CA THR A 195 -13.91 -9.69 4.50
C THR A 195 -14.68 -9.59 3.17
N ALA A 196 -15.96 -9.25 3.21
CA ALA A 196 -16.77 -9.06 2.02
C ALA A 196 -16.29 -7.88 1.16
N LEU A 197 -15.76 -6.80 1.76
CA LEU A 197 -15.33 -5.62 1.02
C LEU A 197 -13.92 -5.80 0.46
N ALA A 198 -13.83 -6.33 -0.76
CA ALA A 198 -12.55 -6.72 -1.34
C ALA A 198 -11.84 -5.59 -2.10
N VAL A 199 -12.61 -4.67 -2.69
CA VAL A 199 -12.11 -3.52 -3.46
C VAL A 199 -12.75 -2.24 -2.93
N LYS A 200 -11.95 -1.34 -2.37
CA LYS A 200 -12.42 -0.05 -1.84
C LYS A 200 -11.58 1.09 -2.43
N LEU A 201 -12.18 1.88 -3.32
CA LEU A 201 -11.53 3.04 -3.94
C LEU A 201 -12.22 4.33 -3.52
N VAL A 202 -11.81 4.88 -2.38
CA VAL A 202 -12.34 6.12 -1.82
C VAL A 202 -11.37 7.26 -2.14
N CYS A 203 -11.70 8.00 -3.19
CA CYS A 203 -10.92 9.15 -3.64
C CYS A 203 -11.50 10.47 -3.14
N SER A 204 -10.66 11.50 -3.13
CA SER A 204 -10.99 12.83 -2.65
C SER A 204 -12.09 13.48 -3.49
N GLY A 205 -13.08 14.08 -2.82
CA GLY A 205 -14.10 14.88 -3.51
C GLY A 205 -13.56 16.21 -4.04
N GLY A 206 -12.52 16.76 -3.41
CA GLY A 206 -11.87 17.99 -3.85
C GLY A 206 -10.82 17.76 -4.94
N LEU A 207 -10.30 16.53 -5.06
CA LEU A 207 -9.29 16.17 -6.04
C LEU A 207 -9.43 14.70 -6.46
N PRO A 208 -10.45 14.36 -7.29
CA PRO A 208 -10.73 12.98 -7.70
C PRO A 208 -9.51 12.25 -8.29
N CYS A 209 -9.46 10.94 -8.09
CA CYS A 209 -8.44 10.10 -8.69
C CYS A 209 -8.61 10.04 -10.21
N GLU A 210 -7.50 10.08 -10.94
CA GLU A 210 -7.48 10.01 -12.41
C GLU A 210 -6.71 8.79 -12.91
N ASN A 211 -7.11 8.27 -14.07
CA ASN A 211 -6.41 7.18 -14.75
C ASN A 211 -6.18 5.95 -13.83
N VAL A 212 -7.23 5.56 -13.10
CA VAL A 212 -7.23 4.32 -12.31
C VAL A 212 -7.67 3.18 -13.22
N VAL A 213 -6.95 2.08 -13.22
CA VAL A 213 -7.22 0.88 -14.01
C VAL A 213 -7.40 -0.31 -13.08
N ILE A 214 -8.45 -1.10 -13.31
CA ILE A 214 -8.68 -2.38 -12.64
C ILE A 214 -8.84 -3.45 -13.72
N SER A 215 -7.88 -4.36 -13.81
CA SER A 215 -7.83 -5.36 -14.87
C SER A 215 -7.56 -6.74 -14.28
N ASP A 216 -8.30 -7.76 -14.70
CA ASP A 216 -8.08 -9.14 -14.28
C ASP A 216 -8.00 -9.32 -12.75
N VAL A 217 -9.00 -8.82 -12.03
CA VAL A 217 -9.12 -9.00 -10.57
C VAL A 217 -10.12 -10.13 -10.28
N ASP A 218 -9.65 -11.20 -9.62
CA ASP A 218 -10.45 -12.36 -9.20
C ASP A 218 -10.20 -12.73 -7.73
N LEU A 219 -10.97 -12.09 -6.85
CA LEU A 219 -10.96 -12.28 -5.42
C LEU A 219 -12.19 -13.08 -4.99
N LYS A 220 -12.02 -13.97 -4.03
CA LYS A 220 -13.10 -14.81 -3.49
C LYS A 220 -13.28 -14.53 -2.02
N TYR A 221 -14.53 -14.49 -1.59
CA TYR A 221 -14.92 -14.41 -0.19
C TYR A 221 -16.06 -15.40 0.05
N SER A 222 -15.97 -16.15 1.14
CA SER A 222 -16.95 -17.16 1.53
C SER A 222 -17.34 -17.06 3.00
N GLY A 223 -17.16 -15.87 3.61
CA GLY A 223 -17.51 -15.63 5.00
C GLY A 223 -18.97 -15.20 5.20
N PRO A 224 -19.36 -14.91 6.45
CA PRO A 224 -20.76 -14.69 6.83
C PRO A 224 -21.30 -13.30 6.45
N GLU A 225 -20.47 -12.35 6.00
CA GLU A 225 -20.87 -10.98 5.68
C GLU A 225 -21.66 -10.86 4.35
N GLY A 226 -21.82 -11.97 3.63
CA GLY A 226 -22.54 -12.04 2.36
C GLY A 226 -21.60 -12.17 1.15
N PRO A 227 -22.05 -11.76 -0.05
CA PRO A 227 -21.22 -11.86 -1.25
C PRO A 227 -20.01 -10.92 -1.19
N ILE A 228 -19.00 -11.21 -1.99
CA ILE A 228 -17.88 -10.28 -2.19
C ILE A 228 -18.37 -8.99 -2.84
N THR A 229 -17.88 -7.85 -2.38
CA THR A 229 -18.34 -6.50 -2.75
C THR A 229 -17.19 -5.56 -3.07
N SER A 230 -17.53 -4.48 -3.76
CA SER A 230 -16.66 -3.35 -4.01
C SER A 230 -17.38 -2.02 -3.82
N VAL A 231 -16.61 -0.99 -3.45
CA VAL A 231 -17.09 0.36 -3.17
C VAL A 231 -16.17 1.37 -3.82
N CYS A 232 -16.73 2.36 -4.51
CA CYS A 232 -15.98 3.48 -5.08
C CYS A 232 -16.58 4.84 -4.75
N LYS A 233 -15.74 5.87 -4.65
CA LYS A 233 -16.13 7.26 -4.46
C LYS A 233 -15.14 8.18 -5.16
N ASN A 234 -15.65 9.13 -5.93
CA ASN A 234 -14.86 10.12 -6.70
C ASN A 234 -13.78 9.49 -7.60
N VAL A 235 -14.11 8.37 -8.24
CA VAL A 235 -13.23 7.68 -9.20
C VAL A 235 -14.09 6.99 -10.24
N LYS A 236 -13.59 6.92 -11.48
CA LYS A 236 -14.17 6.17 -12.58
C LYS A 236 -13.07 5.29 -13.18
N PRO A 237 -12.82 4.08 -12.63
CA PRO A 237 -11.74 3.27 -13.13
C PRO A 237 -12.07 2.74 -14.53
N THR A 238 -11.04 2.60 -15.37
CA THR A 238 -11.13 1.79 -16.57
C THR A 238 -11.02 0.32 -16.17
N THR A 239 -11.99 -0.48 -16.58
CA THR A 239 -12.06 -1.90 -16.23
C THR A 239 -11.87 -2.79 -17.45
N SER A 240 -11.21 -3.93 -17.28
CA SER A 240 -11.05 -4.92 -18.35
C SER A 240 -10.82 -6.33 -17.79
N GLY A 241 -11.07 -7.35 -18.61
CA GLY A 241 -10.85 -8.74 -18.23
C GLY A 241 -11.75 -9.21 -17.08
N THR A 242 -11.26 -10.12 -16.25
CA THR A 242 -12.03 -10.67 -15.11
C THR A 242 -12.26 -9.60 -14.04
N GLN A 243 -13.48 -9.56 -13.49
CA GLN A 243 -13.88 -8.61 -12.45
C GLN A 243 -14.73 -9.33 -11.39
N ASN A 244 -14.07 -9.85 -10.36
CA ASN A 244 -14.70 -10.46 -9.19
C ASN A 244 -14.03 -9.93 -7.92
N PRO A 245 -14.68 -9.05 -7.14
CA PRO A 245 -16.01 -8.47 -7.39
C PRO A 245 -16.01 -7.57 -8.63
N LEU A 246 -17.20 -7.28 -9.18
CA LEU A 246 -17.35 -6.19 -10.16
C LEU A 246 -16.77 -4.91 -9.55
N ALA A 247 -15.88 -4.22 -10.26
CA ALA A 247 -15.31 -2.97 -9.79
C ALA A 247 -16.39 -1.88 -9.64
N CYS A 248 -16.34 -1.14 -8.54
CA CYS A 248 -17.29 -0.05 -8.23
C CYS A 248 -18.78 -0.47 -8.28
N ALA A 249 -19.09 -1.68 -7.80
CA ALA A 249 -20.46 -2.21 -7.73
C ALA A 249 -21.41 -1.34 -6.88
N SER A 250 -20.85 -0.56 -5.95
CA SER A 250 -21.59 0.40 -5.14
C SER A 250 -20.81 1.71 -4.97
N THR A 251 -21.54 2.77 -4.64
CA THR A 251 -20.97 4.06 -4.25
C THR A 251 -20.71 4.09 -2.75
N ALA A 252 -19.56 4.63 -2.33
CA ALA A 252 -19.28 4.78 -0.90
C ALA A 252 -20.23 5.80 -0.28
N ALA A 253 -20.74 5.50 0.91
CA ALA A 253 -21.54 6.47 1.67
C ALA A 253 -20.70 7.73 1.98
N PRO A 254 -21.35 8.90 2.17
CA PRO A 254 -20.68 10.07 2.75
C PRO A 254 -20.06 9.72 4.11
N ALA A 255 -18.90 10.28 4.43
CA ALA A 255 -18.32 10.13 5.76
C ALA A 255 -19.25 10.84 6.77
N ALA A 256 -19.68 10.10 7.79
CA ALA A 256 -20.51 10.61 8.89
C ALA A 256 -19.73 11.62 9.75
#